data_AF-A0A2V9H3S4-F1
#
_entry.id   AF-A0A2V9H3S4-F1
#
_cell.length_a   1.000
_cell.length_b   1.000
_cell.length_c   1.000
_cell.angle_alpha   90.00
_cell.angle_beta   90.00
_cell.angle_gamma   90.00
#
_symmetry.space_group_name_H-M   'P 1'
#
loop_
_entity.id
_entity.type
_entity.pdbx_description
1 polymer ?
#
loop_
_entity_poly.entity_id
_entity_poly.type
_entity_poly.pdbx_seq_one_letter_code
_entity_poly.pdbx_strand_id
1 'polypeptide(L)'
;YLLWLYQRVMFGPVTQLANEDLPDLNLREYATLLPLVILAFWIGIYPKPFFAYIEKPVHKIVEQVNPNFYQEQRAKLPSAEFHAAAAETK
;
A
#
# COMPACT_ATOMS: atom_id res chain seq x y z
N TYR A 1 -13.01 -13.13 -2.70
CA TYR A 1 -12.29 -14.36 -3.10
C TYR A 1 -11.28 -14.80 -2.06
N LEU A 2 -10.32 -13.97 -1.64
CA LEU A 2 -9.26 -14.38 -0.69
C LEU A 2 -9.77 -14.95 0.64
N LEU A 3 -10.78 -14.34 1.26
CA LEU A 3 -11.34 -14.85 2.52
C LEU A 3 -11.96 -16.25 2.38
N TRP A 4 -12.72 -16.47 1.30
CA TRP A 4 -13.33 -17.78 1.00
C TRP A 4 -12.25 -18.85 0.74
N LEU A 5 -11.18 -18.49 0.04
CA LEU A 5 -10.04 -19.38 -0.19
C LEU A 5 -9.34 -19.73 1.13
N TYR A 6 -9.03 -18.73 1.96
CA TYR A 6 -8.38 -18.94 3.25
C TYR A 6 -9.19 -19.89 4.15
N GLN A 7 -10.51 -19.66 4.22
CA GLN A 7 -11.40 -20.52 5.01
C GLN A 7 -11.38 -21.97 4.53
N ARG A 8 -11.41 -22.18 3.21
CA ARG A 8 -11.41 -23.53 2.62
C ARG A 8 -10.07 -24.25 2.76
N VAL A 9 -8.96 -23.53 2.63
CA VAL A 9 -7.61 -24.11 2.68
C VAL A 9 -7.18 -24.41 4.12
N MET A 10 -7.47 -23.52 5.07
CA MET A 10 -7.02 -23.67 6.47
C MET A 10 -8.02 -24.43 7.36
N PHE A 11 -9.34 -24.27 7.12
CA PHE A 11 -10.38 -24.87 7.97
C PHE A 11 -11.21 -25.95 7.26
N GLY A 12 -10.87 -26.29 6.02
CA GLY A 12 -11.52 -27.39 5.29
C GLY A 12 -11.03 -28.78 5.77
N PRO A 13 -11.75 -29.86 5.41
CA PRO A 13 -11.29 -31.22 5.69
C PRO A 13 -10.01 -31.53 4.91
N VAL A 14 -9.12 -32.32 5.51
CA VAL A 14 -7.90 -32.80 4.84
C VAL A 14 -8.31 -33.76 3.73
N THR A 15 -8.08 -33.36 2.48
CA THR A 15 -8.47 -34.16 1.30
C THR A 15 -7.41 -35.18 0.90
N GLN A 16 -6.17 -35.03 1.38
CA GLN A 16 -5.03 -35.87 1.02
C GLN A 16 -4.33 -36.35 2.28
N LEU A 17 -4.23 -37.67 2.48
CA LEU A 17 -3.61 -38.26 3.68
C LEU A 17 -2.17 -37.77 3.92
N ALA A 18 -1.41 -37.54 2.84
CA ALA A 18 -0.04 -37.01 2.93
C ALA A 18 0.04 -35.61 3.58
N ASN A 19 -1.09 -34.90 3.68
CA ASN A 19 -1.15 -33.58 4.29
C ASN A 19 -1.37 -33.61 5.82
N GLU A 20 -1.68 -34.78 6.39
CA GLU A 20 -1.92 -34.93 7.83
C GLU A 20 -0.63 -34.78 8.64
N ASP A 21 0.49 -35.27 8.09
CA ASP A 21 1.79 -35.29 8.76
C ASP A 21 2.74 -34.17 8.30
N LEU A 22 2.22 -33.07 7.72
CA LEU A 22 3.09 -31.96 7.33
C LEU A 22 3.72 -31.31 8.57
N PRO A 23 5.05 -31.15 8.59
CA PRO A 23 5.72 -30.44 9.65
C PRO A 23 5.38 -28.94 9.58
N ASP A 24 5.26 -28.32 10.76
CA ASP A 24 5.09 -26.87 10.90
C ASP A 24 6.29 -26.09 10.37
N LEU A 25 6.09 -24.78 10.24
CA LEU A 25 7.09 -23.86 9.70
C LEU A 25 8.43 -23.94 10.43
N ASN A 26 9.50 -24.06 9.65
CA ASN A 26 10.86 -24.11 10.17
C ASN A 26 11.40 -22.69 10.44
N LEU A 27 12.40 -22.55 11.33
CA LEU A 27 13.04 -21.28 11.69
C LEU A 27 13.57 -20.51 10.45
N ARG A 28 14.04 -21.24 9.43
CA ARG A 28 14.50 -20.66 8.16
C ARG A 28 13.37 -20.00 7.38
N GLU A 29 12.17 -20.54 7.44
CA GLU A 29 10.99 -20.01 6.76
C GLU A 29 10.47 -18.77 7.51
N TYR A 30 10.49 -18.79 8.84
CA TYR A 30 10.25 -17.59 9.63
C TYR A 30 11.25 -16.47 9.31
N ALA A 31 12.54 -16.79 9.17
CA ALA A 31 13.57 -15.80 8.87
C ALA A 31 13.36 -15.10 7.51
N THR A 32 12.70 -15.75 6.54
CA THR A 32 12.39 -15.15 5.23
C THR A 32 11.01 -14.46 5.20
N LEU A 33 10.01 -15.00 5.91
CA LEU A 33 8.66 -14.44 5.95
C LEU A 33 8.54 -13.22 6.87
N LEU A 34 9.19 -13.24 8.04
CA LEU A 34 9.09 -12.17 9.03
C LEU A 34 9.52 -10.79 8.48
N PRO A 35 10.64 -10.66 7.74
CA PRO A 35 11.03 -9.38 7.15
C PRO A 35 9.99 -8.81 6.18
N LEU A 36 9.35 -9.68 5.38
CA LEU A 36 8.29 -9.26 4.45
C LEU A 36 7.07 -8.71 5.19
N VAL A 37 6.68 -9.38 6.28
CA VAL A 37 5.57 -8.94 7.14
C VAL A 37 5.91 -7.60 7.79
N ILE A 38 7.12 -7.43 8.32
CA ILE A 38 7.58 -6.17 8.91
C ILE A 38 7.52 -5.03 7.88
N LEU A 39 7.99 -5.25 6.66
CA LEU A 39 7.91 -4.26 5.58
C LEU A 39 6.48 -3.90 5.21
N ALA A 40 5.58 -4.89 5.13
CA ALA A 40 4.16 -4.65 4.86
C ALA A 40 3.52 -3.78 5.94
N PHE A 41 3.81 -4.05 7.22
CA PHE A 41 3.34 -3.21 8.33
C PHE A 41 3.97 -1.82 8.33
N TRP A 42 5.27 -1.71 8.06
CA TRP A 42 5.95 -0.43 7.96
C TRP A 42 5.29 0.46 6.91
N ILE A 43 5.07 -0.05 5.71
CA ILE A 43 4.44 0.69 4.61
C ILE A 43 2.99 1.03 4.95
N GLY A 44 2.26 0.11 5.58
CA GLY A 44 0.87 0.33 5.98
C GLY A 44 0.72 1.43 7.04
N ILE A 45 1.61 1.49 8.03
CA ILE A 45 1.57 2.49 9.11
C ILE A 45 2.15 3.84 8.63
N TYR A 46 3.25 3.81 7.88
CA TYR A 46 3.96 5.01 7.45
C TYR A 46 4.26 5.00 5.94
N PRO A 47 3.27 5.33 5.09
CA PRO A 47 3.44 5.30 3.64
C PRO A 47 4.10 6.58 3.09
N LYS A 48 4.15 7.68 3.86
CA LYS A 48 4.73 8.98 3.45
C LYS A 48 6.09 8.90 2.74
N PRO A 49 7.09 8.13 3.22
CA PRO A 49 8.40 8.05 2.56
C PRO A 49 8.30 7.44 1.17
N PHE A 50 7.49 6.40 0.99
CA PHE A 50 7.26 5.80 -0.32
C PHE A 50 6.57 6.79 -1.28
N PHE A 51 5.56 7.52 -0.81
CA PHE A 51 4.89 8.54 -1.61
C PHE A 51 5.83 9.68 -2.02
N ALA A 52 6.72 10.15 -1.13
CA ALA A 52 7.66 11.22 -1.43
C ALA A 52 8.63 10.87 -2.59
N TYR A 53 8.97 9.59 -2.78
CA TYR A 53 9.78 9.15 -3.90
C TYR A 53 9.00 9.10 -5.23
N ILE A 54 7.71 8.80 -5.17
CA ILE A 54 6.85 8.60 -6.35
C ILE A 54 6.20 9.93 -6.81
N GLU A 55 6.01 10.89 -5.90
CA GLU A 55 5.36 12.17 -6.17
C GLU A 55 6.02 12.94 -7.33
N LYS A 56 7.34 13.12 -7.29
CA LYS A 56 8.08 13.85 -8.35
C LYS A 56 7.91 13.27 -9.76
N PRO A 57 8.14 11.97 -10.01
CA PRO A 57 7.91 11.40 -11.33
C PRO A 57 6.43 11.43 -11.73
N VAL A 58 5.50 11.23 -10.79
CA VAL A 58 4.07 11.35 -11.06
C VAL A 58 3.70 12.76 -11.51
N HIS A 59 4.19 13.81 -10.86
CA HIS A 59 3.94 15.20 -11.27
C HIS A 59 4.35 15.43 -12.73
N LYS A 60 5.56 14.99 -13.11
CA LYS A 60 6.04 15.12 -14.49
C LYS A 60 5.15 14.39 -15.50
N ILE A 61 4.70 13.18 -15.17
CA ILE A 61 3.82 12.40 -16.04
C ILE A 61 2.46 13.09 -16.18
N VAL A 62 1.91 13.61 -15.08
CA VAL A 62 0.63 14.33 -15.10
C VAL A 62 0.70 15.58 -15.97
N GLU A 63 1.76 16.38 -15.87
CA GLU A 63 1.95 17.57 -16.71
C GLU A 63 2.11 17.20 -18.20
N GLN A 64 2.80 16.10 -18.48
CA GLN A 64 3.00 15.64 -19.86
C GLN A 64 1.69 15.18 -20.50
N VAL A 65 0.83 14.48 -19.76
CA VAL A 65 -0.44 13.94 -20.27
C VAL A 65 -1.55 15.00 -20.27
N ASN A 66 -1.59 15.85 -19.25
CA ASN A 66 -2.53 16.98 -19.15
C ASN A 66 -1.82 18.23 -18.62
N PRO A 67 -1.34 19.11 -19.52
CA PRO A 67 -0.60 20.32 -19.16
C PRO A 67 -1.38 21.31 -18.27
N ASN A 68 -2.72 21.30 -18.34
CA ASN A 68 -3.57 22.23 -17.61
C ASN A 68 -4.15 21.62 -16.32
N PHE A 69 -3.82 20.37 -15.99
CA PHE A 69 -4.40 19.64 -14.85
C PHE A 69 -4.33 20.41 -13.53
N TYR A 70 -3.16 20.97 -13.18
CA TYR A 70 -3.00 21.75 -11.94
C TYR A 70 -3.69 23.11 -11.98
N GLN A 71 -3.88 23.70 -13.16
CA GLN A 71 -4.59 24.98 -13.32
C GLN A 71 -6.10 24.78 -13.13
N GLU A 72 -6.66 23.74 -13.75
CA GLU A 72 -8.06 23.35 -13.60
C GLU A 72 -8.39 22.96 -12.16
N GLN A 73 -7.46 22.27 -11.49
CA GLN A 73 -7.62 21.87 -10.10
C GLN A 73 -7.59 23.09 -9.16
N ARG A 74 -6.73 24.08 -9.43
CA ARG A 74 -6.73 25.37 -8.71
C ARG A 74 -8.01 26.17 -8.90
N ALA A 75 -8.58 26.17 -10.11
CA ALA A 75 -9.81 26.89 -10.42
C ALA A 75 -11.06 26.28 -9.73
N LYS A 76 -11.02 24.99 -9.36
CA LYS A 76 -12.12 24.29 -8.67
C LYS A 76 -12.13 24.46 -7.15
N LEU A 77 -11.01 24.84 -6.55
CA LEU A 77 -10.88 24.96 -5.10
C LEU A 77 -11.38 26.34 -4.62
N PRO A 78 -12.20 26.42 -3.55
CA PRO A 78 -12.67 27.70 -3.02
C PRO A 78 -11.48 28.58 -2.58
N SER A 79 -11.49 29.85 -2.99
CA SER A 79 -10.41 30.81 -2.75
C SER A 79 -10.04 31.00 -1.27
N ALA A 80 -10.92 30.64 -0.33
CA ALA A 80 -10.69 30.75 1.11
C ALA A 80 -9.67 29.73 1.67
N GLU A 81 -9.56 28.53 1.09
CA GLU A 81 -8.67 27.48 1.62
C GLU A 81 -7.20 27.69 1.20
N PHE A 82 -6.97 28.30 0.03
CA PHE A 82 -5.62 28.60 -0.46
C PHE A 82 -4.88 29.64 0.39
N HIS A 83 -5.59 30.63 0.92
CA HIS A 83 -4.99 31.66 1.77
C HIS A 83 -4.68 31.14 3.18
N ALA A 84 -5.43 30.15 3.68
CA ALA A 84 -5.17 29.52 4.97
C ALA A 84 -3.96 28.58 4.94
N ALA A 85 -3.83 27.72 3.91
CA ALA A 85 -2.71 26.78 3.79
C ALA A 85 -1.34 27.48 3.56
N ALA A 86 -1.33 28.65 2.92
CA ALA A 86 -0.11 29.45 2.75
C ALA A 86 0.35 30.12 4.06
N ALA A 87 -0.52 30.28 5.05
CA ALA A 87 -0.22 30.91 6.33
C ALA A 87 0.36 29.94 7.39
N GLU A 88 0.12 28.64 7.26
CA GLU A 88 0.60 27.62 8.23
C GLU A 88 2.00 27.08 7.94
N THR A 89 2.61 27.41 6.80
CA THR A 89 3.97 26.95 6.45
C THR A 89 5.08 27.89 6.97
N LYS A 90 4.84 28.64 8.05
CA LYS A 90 5.82 29.55 8.64
C LYS A 90 6.08 29.28 10.12
#